data_AF-A0A4Q6DR83-F1
#
_entry.id   AF-A0A4Q6DR83-F1
#
_cell.length_a   1.000
_cell.length_b   1.000
_cell.length_c   1.000
_cell.angle_alpha   90.00
_cell.angle_beta   90.00
_cell.angle_gamma   90.00
#
_symmetry.space_group_name_H-M   'P 1'
#
loop_
_entity.id
_entity.type
_entity.pdbx_description
1 polymer ?
#
loop_
_entity_poly.entity_id
_entity_poly.type
_entity_poly.pdbx_seq_one_letter_code
_entity_poly.pdbx_strand_id
1 'polypeptide(L)'
;MSPVTDLRAELVEKISAKQKELDHWLGEQCKKAPAPPYTSIDLRDSGFKMSPVDSNIFPAGFNNICVDDWNLAASTFERVLTRVAKGKRPAKILIVPENHTSNLFYFENLWALKEILTLAKFEVVIGHLNPAFEANLPKGCTSVKTQSGRTIVLEKIIREGNLLQTERVRFDSTDLVLLNNDLSGGVPPELEGFLRSAGTAAQNPSTYAITPNSPPNLPGF
;
A
#
# COMPACT_ATOMS: atom_id res chain seq x y z
N MET A 1 -22.28 -23.80 36.98
CA MET A 1 -21.75 -23.29 35.69
C MET A 1 -20.24 -23.21 35.85
N SER A 2 -19.45 -23.89 35.01
CA SER A 2 -18.00 -23.65 34.98
C SER A 2 -17.74 -22.18 34.65
N PRO A 3 -16.69 -21.54 35.21
CA PRO A 3 -16.33 -20.20 34.80
C PRO A 3 -16.07 -20.24 33.29
N VAL A 4 -16.67 -19.31 32.56
CA VAL A 4 -16.30 -19.06 31.17
C VAL A 4 -14.83 -18.66 31.19
N THR A 5 -13.95 -19.54 30.72
CA THR A 5 -12.53 -19.23 30.56
C THR A 5 -12.43 -17.95 29.74
N ASP A 6 -11.67 -16.98 30.23
CA ASP A 6 -11.38 -15.76 29.47
C ASP A 6 -10.55 -16.16 28.24
N LEU A 7 -11.21 -16.28 27.09
CA LEU A 7 -10.59 -16.68 25.84
C LEU A 7 -9.43 -15.75 25.48
N ARG A 8 -9.50 -14.46 25.82
CA ARG A 8 -8.42 -13.51 25.51
C ARG A 8 -7.17 -13.85 26.30
N ALA A 9 -7.33 -14.08 27.60
CA ALA A 9 -6.21 -14.48 28.45
C ALA A 9 -5.60 -15.80 27.98
N GLU A 10 -6.43 -16.79 27.62
CA GLU A 10 -5.97 -18.08 27.10
C GLU A 10 -5.20 -17.92 25.76
N LEU A 11 -5.69 -17.08 24.84
CA LEU A 11 -5.01 -16.81 23.58
C LEU A 11 -3.68 -16.10 23.79
N VAL A 12 -3.63 -15.07 24.65
CA VAL A 12 -2.39 -14.34 24.97
C VAL A 12 -1.35 -15.29 25.57
N GLU A 13 -1.74 -16.15 26.51
CA GLU A 13 -0.86 -17.13 27.12
C GLU A 13 -0.29 -18.10 26.06
N LYS A 14 -1.16 -18.68 25.21
CA LYS A 14 -0.74 -19.64 24.18
C LYS A 14 0.15 -19.00 23.11
N ILE A 15 -0.18 -17.79 22.65
CA ILE A 15 0.63 -17.06 21.67
C ILE A 15 2.01 -16.75 22.26
N SER A 16 2.04 -16.22 23.49
CA SER A 16 3.31 -15.86 24.16
C SER A 16 4.18 -17.09 24.41
N ALA A 17 3.59 -18.20 24.86
CA ALA A 17 4.30 -19.45 25.09
C ALA A 17 4.91 -20.06 23.81
N LYS A 18 4.35 -19.73 22.63
CA LYS A 18 4.76 -20.28 21.34
C LYS A 18 5.39 -19.25 20.39
N GLN A 19 5.74 -18.06 20.88
CA GLN A 19 6.20 -16.94 20.03
C GLN A 19 7.29 -17.35 19.03
N LYS A 20 8.32 -18.07 19.48
CA LYS A 20 9.44 -18.52 18.62
C LYS A 20 8.98 -19.50 17.52
N GLU A 21 8.08 -20.42 17.85
CA GLU A 21 7.52 -21.37 16.88
C GLU A 21 6.65 -20.65 15.86
N LEU A 22 5.84 -19.68 16.31
CA LEU A 22 5.00 -18.84 15.46
C LEU A 22 5.83 -17.98 14.51
N ASP A 23 6.89 -17.32 15.01
CA ASP A 23 7.78 -16.49 14.20
C ASP A 23 8.49 -17.31 13.12
N HIS A 24 8.97 -18.51 13.48
CA HIS A 24 9.58 -19.43 12.53
C HIS A 24 8.57 -19.87 11.46
N TRP A 25 7.38 -20.30 11.88
CA TRP A 25 6.32 -20.72 10.97
C TRP A 25 5.87 -19.59 10.04
N LEU A 26 5.68 -18.38 10.56
CA LEU A 26 5.34 -17.18 9.78
C LEU A 26 6.43 -16.84 8.76
N GLY A 27 7.71 -16.97 9.15
CA GLY A 27 8.84 -16.82 8.24
C GLY A 27 8.79 -17.79 7.07
N GLU A 28 8.51 -19.08 7.33
CA GLU A 28 8.35 -20.09 6.28
C GLU A 28 7.12 -19.85 5.41
N GLN A 29 6.00 -19.38 5.97
CA GLN A 29 4.84 -19.01 5.16
C GLN A 29 5.13 -17.80 4.27
N CYS A 30 5.82 -16.78 4.80
CA CYS A 30 6.19 -15.58 4.05
C CYS A 30 7.14 -15.87 2.87
N LYS A 31 7.93 -16.95 2.93
CA LYS A 31 8.73 -17.41 1.78
C LYS A 31 7.86 -18.00 0.65
N LYS A 32 6.76 -18.67 1.01
CA LYS A 32 5.83 -19.30 0.07
C LYS A 32 4.83 -18.30 -0.52
N ALA A 33 4.31 -17.42 0.33
CA ALA A 33 3.34 -16.39 -0.01
C ALA A 33 3.79 -15.07 0.65
N PRO A 34 4.59 -14.26 -0.04
CA PRO A 34 5.04 -12.98 0.49
C PRO A 34 3.86 -12.06 0.81
N ALA A 35 3.90 -11.42 1.98
CA ALA A 35 2.90 -10.44 2.36
C ALA A 35 2.93 -9.21 1.42
N PRO A 36 1.76 -8.60 1.13
CA PRO A 36 1.70 -7.34 0.39
C PRO A 36 2.46 -6.23 1.13
N PRO A 37 2.81 -5.12 0.45
CA PRO A 37 3.52 -4.01 1.08
C PRO A 37 2.75 -3.39 2.26
N TYR A 38 1.43 -3.47 2.22
CA TYR A 38 0.54 -3.12 3.32
C TYR A 38 -0.78 -3.92 3.24
N THR A 39 -1.53 -3.94 4.33
CA THR A 39 -2.91 -4.44 4.39
C THR A 39 -3.52 -4.02 5.73
N SER A 40 -4.85 -3.94 5.82
CA SER A 40 -5.57 -3.90 7.09
C SER A 40 -6.45 -5.13 7.23
N ILE A 41 -6.52 -5.66 8.45
CA ILE A 41 -7.36 -6.81 8.80
C ILE A 41 -8.29 -6.39 9.93
N ASP A 42 -9.60 -6.50 9.71
CA ASP A 42 -10.58 -6.23 10.74
C ASP A 42 -10.77 -7.48 11.60
N LEU A 43 -10.59 -7.33 12.91
CA LEU A 43 -10.81 -8.40 13.88
C LEU A 43 -12.11 -8.12 14.66
N ARG A 44 -12.92 -9.16 14.89
CA ARG A 44 -14.04 -9.11 15.84
C ARG A 44 -13.81 -10.06 16.99
N ASP A 45 -14.11 -9.57 18.19
CA ASP A 45 -14.03 -10.30 19.43
C ASP A 45 -15.42 -10.34 20.10
N SER A 46 -15.97 -11.55 20.27
CA SER A 46 -17.27 -11.77 20.92
C SER A 46 -17.14 -12.33 22.35
N GLY A 47 -15.95 -12.30 22.95
CA GLY A 47 -15.62 -12.90 24.25
C GLY A 47 -15.41 -14.41 24.23
N PHE A 48 -16.09 -15.13 23.32
CA PHE A 48 -15.95 -16.59 23.13
C PHE A 48 -15.34 -16.96 21.77
N LYS A 49 -15.11 -15.98 20.89
CA LYS A 49 -14.46 -16.14 19.59
C LYS A 49 -13.78 -14.84 19.19
N MET A 50 -12.56 -14.96 18.67
CA MET A 50 -11.86 -13.89 17.97
C MET A 50 -11.60 -14.32 16.54
N SER A 51 -11.93 -13.50 15.55
CA SER A 51 -11.75 -13.88 14.14
C SER A 51 -11.54 -12.67 13.22
N PRO A 52 -10.72 -12.82 12.16
CA PRO A 52 -10.71 -11.86 11.06
C PRO A 52 -12.07 -11.90 10.35
N VAL A 53 -12.59 -10.73 10.01
CA VAL A 53 -13.88 -10.57 9.32
C VAL A 53 -13.77 -9.85 7.99
N ASP A 54 -12.71 -9.06 7.81
CA ASP A 54 -12.39 -8.40 6.55
C ASP A 54 -10.88 -8.28 6.37
N SER A 55 -10.44 -8.30 5.12
CA SER A 55 -9.06 -8.04 4.74
C SER A 55 -9.03 -7.06 3.58
N ASN A 56 -8.45 -5.89 3.80
CA ASN A 56 -8.29 -4.88 2.78
C ASN A 56 -6.81 -4.74 2.39
N ILE A 57 -6.53 -4.99 1.12
CA ILE A 57 -5.21 -4.91 0.50
C ILE A 57 -4.87 -3.50 -0.05
N PHE A 58 -5.84 -2.59 -0.01
CA PHE A 58 -5.73 -1.15 -0.30
C PHE A 58 -6.27 -0.33 0.89
N PRO A 59 -5.64 -0.44 2.08
CA PRO A 59 -6.14 0.22 3.27
C PRO A 59 -6.19 1.74 3.11
N ALA A 60 -7.27 2.34 3.61
CA ALA A 60 -7.55 3.78 3.53
C ALA A 60 -7.64 4.44 4.91
N GLY A 61 -6.89 3.94 5.89
CA GLY A 61 -6.94 4.36 7.29
C GLY A 61 -5.60 4.78 7.89
N PHE A 62 -4.60 5.16 7.09
CA PHE A 62 -3.28 5.57 7.60
C PHE A 62 -3.34 6.80 8.51
N ASN A 63 -4.34 7.66 8.34
CA ASN A 63 -4.61 8.81 9.22
C ASN A 63 -5.09 8.40 10.62
N ASN A 64 -5.46 7.13 10.84
CA ASN A 64 -5.85 6.61 12.14
C ASN A 64 -4.67 6.02 12.94
N ILE A 65 -3.48 5.92 12.32
CA ILE A 65 -2.27 5.49 13.02
C ILE A 65 -1.82 6.60 13.98
N CYS A 66 -1.57 6.24 15.24
CA CYS A 66 -1.08 7.17 16.25
C CYS A 66 0.22 7.83 15.78
N VAL A 67 0.35 9.15 15.97
CA VAL A 67 1.52 9.92 15.53
C VAL A 67 2.81 9.41 16.19
N ASP A 68 2.73 8.92 17.43
CA ASP A 68 3.88 8.35 18.15
C ASP A 68 4.43 7.09 17.46
N ASP A 69 3.59 6.38 16.71
CA ASP A 69 3.96 5.17 15.96
C ASP A 69 4.48 5.47 14.54
N TRP A 70 4.45 6.72 14.08
CA TRP A 70 4.83 7.06 12.70
C TRP A 70 6.28 6.73 12.37
N ASN A 71 7.21 6.87 13.33
CA ASN A 71 8.61 6.49 13.12
C ASN A 71 8.77 4.96 12.95
N LEU A 72 7.98 4.17 13.69
CA LEU A 72 7.95 2.72 13.54
C LEU A 72 7.32 2.32 12.21
N ALA A 73 6.22 2.98 11.81
CA ALA A 73 5.59 2.77 10.51
C ALA A 73 6.56 3.11 9.36
N ALA A 74 7.27 4.24 9.45
CA ALA A 74 8.26 4.68 8.47
C ALA A 74 9.39 3.66 8.28
N SER A 75 10.05 3.24 9.36
CA SER A 75 11.11 2.21 9.30
C SER A 75 10.59 0.85 8.79
N THR A 76 9.34 0.51 9.10
CA THR A 76 8.67 -0.69 8.58
C THR A 76 8.46 -0.59 7.06
N PHE A 77 7.95 0.54 6.57
CA PHE A 77 7.80 0.79 5.14
C PHE A 77 9.14 0.74 4.42
N GLU A 78 10.20 1.35 4.97
CA GLU A 78 11.52 1.30 4.35
C GLU A 78 11.98 -0.14 4.11
N ARG A 79 11.89 -1.00 5.15
CA ARG A 79 12.25 -2.41 5.06
C ARG A 79 11.37 -3.16 4.05
N VAL A 80 10.06 -2.98 4.14
CA VAL A 80 9.10 -3.73 3.31
C VAL A 80 9.21 -3.33 1.84
N LEU A 81 9.28 -2.03 1.54
CA LEU A 81 9.36 -1.54 0.17
C LEU A 81 10.73 -1.84 -0.46
N THR A 82 11.82 -1.82 0.32
CA THR A 82 13.14 -2.30 -0.16
C THR A 82 13.11 -3.79 -0.51
N ARG A 83 12.45 -4.62 0.32
CA ARG A 83 12.27 -6.06 0.03
C ARG A 83 11.45 -6.26 -1.26
N VAL A 84 10.35 -5.53 -1.40
CA VAL A 84 9.50 -5.57 -2.59
C VAL A 84 10.27 -5.13 -3.84
N ALA A 85 11.15 -4.14 -3.72
CA ALA A 85 12.07 -3.70 -4.75
C ALA A 85 13.33 -4.59 -4.89
N LYS A 86 13.22 -5.89 -4.56
CA LYS A 86 14.27 -6.91 -4.73
C LYS A 86 15.60 -6.55 -4.04
N GLY A 87 15.52 -5.88 -2.89
CA GLY A 87 16.66 -5.47 -2.08
C GLY A 87 17.29 -4.14 -2.47
N LYS A 88 16.83 -3.49 -3.56
CA LYS A 88 17.27 -2.14 -3.92
C LYS A 88 16.26 -1.13 -3.38
N ARG A 89 16.67 -0.32 -2.40
CA ARG A 89 15.83 0.71 -1.82
C ARG A 89 15.40 1.72 -2.91
N PRO A 90 14.10 1.93 -3.16
CA PRO A 90 13.65 2.94 -4.12
C PRO A 90 14.01 4.33 -3.61
N ALA A 91 14.34 5.25 -4.51
CA ALA A 91 14.52 6.66 -4.15
C ALA A 91 13.16 7.36 -4.06
N LYS A 92 12.28 7.03 -5.02
CA LYS A 92 11.00 7.70 -5.22
C LYS A 92 9.84 6.72 -5.18
N ILE A 93 8.70 7.19 -4.66
CA ILE A 93 7.46 6.43 -4.60
C ILE A 93 6.35 7.26 -5.25
N LEU A 94 5.71 6.70 -6.27
CA LEU A 94 4.47 7.22 -6.86
C LEU A 94 3.27 6.53 -6.21
N ILE A 95 2.51 7.25 -5.40
CA ILE A 95 1.22 6.77 -4.88
C ILE A 95 0.15 7.02 -5.95
N VAL A 96 -0.55 5.96 -6.37
CA VAL A 96 -1.72 6.07 -7.25
C VAL A 96 -2.98 5.85 -6.41
N PRO A 97 -3.77 6.91 -6.13
CA PRO A 97 -4.98 6.83 -5.33
C PRO A 97 -6.18 6.40 -6.17
N GLU A 98 -7.33 6.24 -5.49
CA GLU A 98 -8.63 6.06 -6.13
C GLU A 98 -8.93 7.14 -7.17
N ASN A 99 -9.43 6.73 -8.34
CA ASN A 99 -9.63 7.65 -9.47
C ASN A 99 -10.71 8.69 -9.18
N HIS A 100 -11.83 8.30 -8.57
CA HIS A 100 -13.03 9.13 -8.46
C HIS A 100 -13.46 9.31 -7.01
N THR A 101 -12.75 10.15 -6.26
CA THR A 101 -13.09 10.43 -4.87
C THR A 101 -13.10 11.92 -4.56
N SER A 102 -14.20 12.36 -3.97
CA SER A 102 -14.33 13.66 -3.28
C SER A 102 -14.28 13.49 -1.76
N ASN A 103 -13.94 12.29 -1.28
CA ASN A 103 -13.93 11.98 0.14
C ASN A 103 -12.73 12.64 0.84
N LEU A 104 -13.01 13.68 1.62
CA LEU A 104 -12.01 14.44 2.36
C LEU A 104 -11.25 13.58 3.38
N PHE A 105 -11.87 12.53 3.94
CA PHE A 105 -11.19 11.58 4.84
C PHE A 105 -10.19 10.70 4.09
N TYR A 106 -10.50 10.32 2.85
CA TYR A 106 -9.57 9.58 2.02
C TYR A 106 -8.35 10.44 1.65
N PHE A 107 -8.55 11.74 1.40
CA PHE A 107 -7.42 12.66 1.22
C PHE A 107 -6.59 12.83 2.50
N GLU A 108 -7.21 12.79 3.68
CA GLU A 108 -6.48 12.74 4.96
C GLU A 108 -5.63 11.48 5.07
N ASN A 109 -6.17 10.32 4.67
CA ASN A 109 -5.42 9.06 4.56
C ASN A 109 -4.21 9.19 3.62
N LEU A 110 -4.39 9.75 2.42
CA LEU A 110 -3.29 9.94 1.48
C LEU A 110 -2.22 10.89 2.02
N TRP A 111 -2.64 11.95 2.71
CA TRP A 111 -1.71 12.86 3.39
C TRP A 111 -0.88 12.10 4.43
N ALA A 112 -1.52 11.37 5.34
CA ALA A 112 -0.82 10.61 6.37
C ALA A 112 0.14 9.56 5.79
N LEU A 113 -0.29 8.80 4.77
CA LEU A 113 0.55 7.83 4.08
C LEU A 113 1.78 8.50 3.45
N LYS A 114 1.59 9.65 2.79
CA LYS A 114 2.69 10.43 2.21
C LYS A 114 3.67 10.88 3.29
N GLU A 115 3.20 11.40 4.42
CA GLU A 115 4.06 11.87 5.50
C GLU A 115 4.88 10.72 6.11
N ILE A 116 4.26 9.56 6.37
CA ILE A 116 4.95 8.37 6.88
C ILE A 116 6.05 7.91 5.91
N LEU A 117 5.76 7.85 4.61
CA LEU A 117 6.77 7.48 3.60
C LEU A 117 7.86 8.56 3.44
N THR A 118 7.53 9.82 3.64
CA THR A 118 8.51 10.92 3.65
C THR A 118 9.42 10.84 4.88
N LEU A 119 8.88 10.47 6.05
CA LEU A 119 9.68 10.18 7.25
C LEU A 119 10.67 9.03 7.01
N ALA A 120 10.27 8.03 6.22
CA ALA A 120 11.13 6.95 5.74
C ALA A 120 12.17 7.38 4.69
N LYS A 121 12.27 8.69 4.41
CA LYS A 121 13.22 9.32 3.48
C LYS A 121 13.03 8.91 2.03
N PHE A 122 11.80 8.65 1.61
CA PHE A 122 11.44 8.54 0.20
C PHE A 122 11.03 9.92 -0.34
N GLU A 123 11.30 10.18 -1.61
CA GLU A 123 10.62 11.25 -2.33
C GLU A 123 9.26 10.73 -2.79
N VAL A 124 8.17 11.31 -2.26
CA VAL A 124 6.82 10.77 -2.44
C VAL A 124 5.97 11.72 -3.27
N VAL A 125 5.44 11.21 -4.38
CA VAL A 125 4.51 11.91 -5.26
C VAL A 125 3.16 11.20 -5.22
N ILE A 126 2.07 11.96 -5.16
CA ILE A 126 0.71 11.42 -5.32
C ILE A 126 0.28 11.76 -6.73
N GLY A 127 0.05 10.75 -7.57
CA GLY A 127 -0.30 10.93 -8.97
C GLY A 127 -1.73 10.52 -9.27
N HIS A 128 -2.47 11.29 -10.07
CA HIS A 128 -3.84 10.94 -10.48
C HIS A 128 -3.93 10.56 -11.97
N LEU A 129 -4.88 9.68 -12.28
CA LEU A 129 -5.25 9.28 -13.64
C LEU A 129 -6.63 9.83 -14.06
N ASN A 130 -7.38 10.40 -13.13
CA ASN A 130 -8.73 10.89 -13.41
C ASN A 130 -8.69 12.17 -14.27
N PRO A 131 -9.31 12.16 -15.48
CA PRO A 131 -9.32 13.31 -16.38
C PRO A 131 -10.19 14.47 -15.87
N ALA A 132 -11.11 14.22 -14.92
CA ALA A 132 -11.94 15.26 -14.30
C ALA A 132 -11.18 16.12 -13.28
N PHE A 133 -9.99 15.71 -12.84
CA PHE A 133 -9.09 16.62 -12.13
C PHE A 133 -8.48 17.59 -13.13
N GLU A 134 -9.16 18.72 -13.33
CA GLU A 134 -8.61 19.83 -14.10
C GLU A 134 -7.37 20.37 -13.40
N ALA A 135 -6.27 20.52 -14.15
CA ALA A 135 -5.05 21.13 -13.63
C ALA A 135 -5.33 22.62 -13.34
N ASN A 136 -5.61 22.91 -12.08
CA ASN A 136 -5.84 24.26 -11.55
C ASN A 136 -4.54 24.87 -10.97
N LEU A 137 -3.42 24.14 -11.05
CA LEU A 137 -2.07 24.64 -10.81
C LEU A 137 -1.16 24.45 -12.03
N PRO A 138 -0.06 25.23 -12.13
CA PRO A 138 0.94 25.03 -13.17
C PRO A 138 1.50 23.60 -13.18
N LYS A 139 1.87 23.12 -14.37
CA LYS A 139 2.54 21.82 -14.60
C LYS A 139 1.70 20.58 -14.25
N GLY A 140 0.42 20.57 -14.62
CA GLY A 140 -0.45 19.39 -14.44
C GLY A 140 -0.73 19.03 -12.98
N CYS A 141 -0.70 20.00 -12.07
CA CYS A 141 -0.94 19.80 -10.64
C CYS A 141 -2.36 20.22 -10.25
N THR A 142 -2.90 19.55 -9.23
CA THR A 142 -4.21 19.82 -8.64
C THR A 142 -4.09 19.82 -7.12
N SER A 143 -4.53 20.89 -6.47
CA SER A 143 -4.57 20.94 -5.00
C SER A 143 -5.93 20.55 -4.48
N VAL A 144 -5.98 19.61 -3.54
CA VAL A 144 -7.21 19.24 -2.84
C VAL A 144 -7.05 19.42 -1.34
N LYS A 145 -8.16 19.74 -0.68
CA LYS A 145 -8.21 19.86 0.77
C LYS A 145 -8.53 18.51 1.39
N THR A 146 -7.88 18.24 2.50
CA THR A 146 -8.19 17.12 3.40
C THR A 146 -9.28 17.53 4.39
N GLN A 147 -9.81 16.57 5.14
CA GLN A 147 -10.82 16.83 6.17
C GLN A 147 -10.33 17.83 7.24
N SER A 148 -9.04 17.77 7.60
CA SER A 148 -8.42 18.71 8.56
C SER A 148 -8.09 20.09 7.98
N GLY A 149 -8.37 20.33 6.69
CA GLY A 149 -8.05 21.59 6.00
C GLY A 149 -6.63 21.69 5.47
N ARG A 150 -5.79 20.65 5.67
CA ARG A 150 -4.47 20.53 5.01
C ARG A 150 -4.64 20.42 3.50
N THR A 151 -3.61 20.78 2.75
CA THR A 151 -3.59 20.68 1.29
C THR A 151 -2.69 19.52 0.88
N ILE A 152 -3.17 18.65 -0.01
CA ILE A 152 -2.33 17.72 -0.78
C ILE A 152 -2.29 18.16 -2.23
N VAL A 153 -1.16 17.89 -2.89
CA VAL A 153 -0.96 18.13 -4.31
C VAL A 153 -0.99 16.79 -5.03
N LEU A 154 -1.90 16.68 -5.99
CA LEU A 154 -2.00 15.57 -6.92
C LEU A 154 -1.35 15.99 -8.24
N GLU A 155 -0.54 15.12 -8.82
CA GLU A 155 0.12 15.37 -10.10
C GLU A 155 -0.46 14.47 -11.19
N LYS A 156 -0.68 15.02 -12.39
CA LYS A 156 -1.14 14.21 -13.51
C LYS A 156 -0.09 13.16 -13.87
N ILE A 157 -0.50 11.90 -13.89
CA ILE A 157 0.34 10.80 -14.36
C ILE A 157 0.38 10.81 -15.89
N ILE A 158 1.59 10.63 -16.44
CA ILE A 158 1.86 10.50 -17.86
C ILE A 158 2.62 9.19 -18.06
N ARG A 159 2.10 8.31 -18.92
CA ARG A 159 2.81 7.08 -19.28
C ARG A 159 3.84 7.38 -20.37
N GLU A 160 5.10 7.07 -20.08
CA GLU A 160 6.20 7.11 -21.04
C GLU A 160 6.79 5.70 -21.18
N GLY A 161 6.32 4.95 -22.18
CA GLY A 161 6.69 3.53 -22.36
C GLY A 161 6.26 2.66 -21.17
N ASN A 162 7.23 2.12 -20.45
CA ASN A 162 7.06 1.27 -19.26
C ASN A 162 7.33 2.04 -17.95
N LEU A 163 7.23 3.36 -17.97
CA LEU A 163 7.36 4.20 -16.77
C LEU A 163 6.13 5.10 -16.62
N LEU A 164 5.76 5.34 -15.35
CA LEU A 164 4.76 6.34 -14.98
C LEU A 164 5.51 7.57 -14.50
N GLN A 165 5.31 8.67 -15.21
CA GLN A 165 5.97 9.94 -14.98
C GLN A 165 4.96 10.97 -14.48
N THR A 166 5.47 12.04 -13.88
CA THR A 166 4.73 13.28 -13.75
C THR A 166 5.51 14.39 -14.43
N GLU A 167 4.89 15.54 -14.68
CA GLU A 167 5.61 16.67 -15.29
C GLU A 167 6.78 17.16 -14.41
N ARG A 168 6.68 17.01 -13.08
CA ARG A 168 7.65 17.53 -12.12
C ARG A 168 8.71 16.53 -11.72
N VAL A 169 8.35 15.24 -11.63
CA VAL A 169 9.23 14.20 -11.11
C VAL A 169 9.38 13.11 -12.15
N ARG A 170 10.65 12.79 -12.47
CA ARG A 170 10.99 11.72 -13.39
C ARG A 170 11.38 10.45 -12.65
N PHE A 171 10.51 9.45 -12.71
CA PHE A 171 10.70 8.12 -12.17
C PHE A 171 11.58 7.28 -13.09
N ASP A 172 12.39 6.42 -12.50
CA ASP A 172 13.22 5.46 -13.20
C ASP A 172 12.83 4.02 -12.85
N SER A 173 13.53 3.07 -13.49
CA SER A 173 13.22 1.65 -13.37
C SER A 173 13.43 1.02 -11.99
N THR A 174 13.99 1.78 -11.05
CA THR A 174 14.33 1.35 -9.69
C THR A 174 13.46 2.01 -8.62
N ASP A 175 12.61 2.95 -9.04
CA ASP A 175 11.56 3.53 -8.21
C ASP A 175 10.31 2.64 -8.15
N LEU A 176 9.38 2.99 -7.26
CA LEU A 176 8.21 2.18 -6.97
C LEU A 176 6.91 2.93 -7.24
N VAL A 177 5.93 2.23 -7.83
CA VAL A 177 4.54 2.69 -7.89
C VAL A 177 3.73 1.94 -6.84
N LEU A 178 3.19 2.64 -5.85
CA LEU A 178 2.35 2.08 -4.78
C LEU A 178 0.87 2.37 -5.07
N LEU A 179 0.07 1.33 -5.29
CA LEU A 179 -1.36 1.49 -5.54
C LEU A 179 -2.13 1.60 -4.23
N ASN A 180 -2.80 2.73 -4.00
CA ASN A 180 -3.83 2.89 -2.96
C ASN A 180 -5.22 3.00 -3.63
N ASN A 181 -5.42 2.18 -4.65
CA ASN A 181 -6.59 2.12 -5.51
C ASN A 181 -6.92 0.64 -5.74
N ASP A 182 -8.16 0.25 -5.47
CA ASP A 182 -8.61 -1.14 -5.60
C ASP A 182 -8.90 -1.59 -7.03
N LEU A 183 -8.88 -0.65 -7.98
CA LEU A 183 -9.15 -0.84 -9.39
C LEU A 183 -10.53 -1.48 -9.66
N SER A 184 -11.49 -1.30 -8.76
CA SER A 184 -12.86 -1.83 -8.85
C SER A 184 -13.61 -1.34 -10.09
N GLY A 185 -13.29 -0.13 -10.57
CA GLY A 185 -13.81 0.43 -11.83
C GLY A 185 -13.12 -0.11 -13.10
N GLY A 186 -12.18 -1.05 -12.96
CA GLY A 186 -11.32 -1.54 -14.03
C GLY A 186 -9.91 -0.94 -13.99
N VAL A 187 -8.97 -1.59 -14.68
CA VAL A 187 -7.58 -1.13 -14.79
C VAL A 187 -7.51 0.02 -15.80
N PRO A 188 -7.02 1.21 -15.42
CA PRO A 188 -6.81 2.31 -16.36
C PRO A 188 -5.78 1.94 -17.46
N PRO A 189 -5.94 2.45 -18.70
CA PRO A 189 -5.02 2.18 -19.80
C PRO A 189 -3.55 2.51 -19.49
N GLU A 190 -3.30 3.53 -18.67
CA GLU A 190 -1.96 3.92 -18.25
C GLU A 190 -1.29 2.85 -17.38
N LEU A 191 -2.08 2.04 -16.64
CA LEU A 191 -1.59 0.95 -15.79
C LEU A 191 -1.60 -0.42 -16.50
N GLU A 192 -2.16 -0.51 -17.72
CA GLU A 192 -2.16 -1.75 -18.48
C GLU A 192 -0.73 -2.23 -18.80
N GLY A 193 -0.45 -3.51 -18.54
CA GLY A 193 0.87 -4.11 -18.75
C GLY A 193 1.89 -3.84 -17.64
N PHE A 194 1.67 -2.85 -16.77
CA PHE A 194 2.37 -2.74 -15.49
C PHE A 194 1.87 -3.78 -14.50
N LEU A 195 0.55 -3.98 -14.51
CA LEU A 195 -0.12 -5.10 -13.86
C LEU A 195 -0.02 -6.27 -14.84
N ARG A 196 0.96 -7.16 -14.64
CA ARG A 196 1.03 -8.39 -15.45
C ARG A 196 -0.30 -9.13 -15.37
N SER A 197 -0.67 -9.82 -16.44
CA SER A 197 -1.77 -10.80 -16.47
C SER A 197 -1.59 -11.84 -15.37
N ALA A 198 -2.14 -11.52 -14.21
CA ALA A 198 -2.27 -12.42 -13.09
C ALA A 198 -3.39 -13.39 -13.44
N GLY A 199 -3.07 -14.69 -13.50
CA GLY A 199 -4.06 -15.68 -13.13
C GLY A 199 -4.58 -15.26 -11.75
N THR A 200 -5.90 -15.03 -11.67
CA THR A 200 -6.73 -14.71 -10.50
C THR A 200 -6.03 -13.95 -9.34
N ALA A 201 -6.60 -12.79 -8.97
CA ALA A 201 -6.13 -11.86 -7.92
C ALA A 201 -5.69 -12.48 -6.57
N ALA A 202 -5.97 -13.76 -6.32
CA ALA A 202 -5.53 -14.54 -5.17
C ALA A 202 -4.06 -15.00 -5.19
N GLN A 203 -3.31 -14.92 -6.30
CA GLN A 203 -2.03 -15.66 -6.43
C GLN A 203 -0.73 -14.84 -6.59
N ASN A 204 -0.72 -13.50 -6.57
CA ASN A 204 0.57 -12.80 -6.69
C ASN A 204 0.64 -11.43 -5.98
N PRO A 205 1.57 -11.21 -5.02
CA PRO A 205 1.83 -9.90 -4.40
C PRO A 205 2.50 -8.87 -5.33
N SER A 206 2.58 -9.14 -6.64
CA SER A 206 3.18 -8.27 -7.66
C SER A 206 2.23 -7.15 -8.16
N THR A 207 0.99 -7.12 -7.72
CA THR A 207 -0.05 -6.16 -8.17
C THR A 207 -0.02 -4.82 -7.43
N TYR A 208 0.75 -4.71 -6.34
CA TYR A 208 0.65 -3.61 -5.36
C TYR A 208 1.76 -2.57 -5.45
N ALA A 209 2.86 -2.96 -6.08
CA ALA A 209 4.13 -2.25 -6.07
C ALA A 209 4.85 -2.55 -7.38
N ILE A 210 4.69 -1.67 -8.37
CA ILE A 210 5.22 -1.96 -9.70
C ILE A 210 6.69 -1.55 -9.74
N THR A 211 7.58 -2.53 -9.92
CA THR A 211 8.97 -2.27 -10.33
C THR A 211 9.06 -2.37 -11.86
N PRO A 212 9.50 -1.33 -12.57
CA PRO A 212 9.56 -1.33 -14.04
C PRO A 212 10.42 -2.45 -14.67
N ASN A 213 11.34 -3.07 -13.91
CA ASN A 213 12.22 -4.14 -14.38
C ASN A 213 11.84 -5.54 -13.88
N SER A 214 10.66 -6.03 -14.25
CA SER A 214 10.47 -7.49 -14.33
C SER A 214 10.71 -7.91 -15.78
N PRO A 215 11.73 -8.73 -16.10
CA PRO A 215 11.93 -9.23 -17.47
C PRO A 215 10.70 -10.04 -17.90
N PRO A 216 10.25 -9.95 -19.16
CA PRO A 216 9.16 -10.79 -19.64
C PRO A 216 9.51 -12.25 -19.34
N ASN A 217 8.64 -12.97 -18.65
CA ASN A 217 8.76 -14.43 -18.64
C ASN A 217 8.45 -14.85 -20.07
N LEU A 218 9.50 -15.18 -20.82
CA LEU A 218 9.36 -15.99 -22.01
C LEU A 218 8.79 -17.35 -21.57
N PRO A 219 7.80 -17.92 -22.27
CA PRO A 219 7.39 -19.29 -22.04
C PRO A 219 8.52 -20.22 -22.53
N GLY A 220 8.94 -21.18 -21.71
CA GLY A 220 10.04 -22.14 -21.95
C GLY A 220 11.29 -21.74 -21.15
N PHE A 221 11.77 -22.52 -20.18
CA PHE A 221 11.83 -23.98 -20.03
C PHE A 221 11.46 -24.42 -18.61
#